data_AF-A2DY36-F1
#
_entry.id   AF-A2DY36-F1
#
_cell.length_a   1.000
_cell.length_b   1.000
_cell.length_c   1.000
_cell.angle_alpha   90.00
_cell.angle_beta   90.00
_cell.angle_gamma   90.00
#
_symmetry.space_group_name_H-M   'P 1'
#
loop_
_entity.id
_entity.type
_entity.pdbx_description
1 polymer ?
#
loop_
_entity_poly.entity_id
_entity_poly.type
_entity_poly.pdbx_seq_one_letter_code
_entity_poly.pdbx_strand_id
1 'polypeptide(L)'
;MSATSNSRPVNNNQRSSQNYIQEGANRMRQNAVFKRIQQQNRAQSAQKTSNNRQQSNHQNTSSNVDQGEMEQFRNDLKGGSNVSEIPAEKLQPLNSYLREYAQNCANNEDYDEAETTKSLADKVLQEYEKRSNDKNSKDRGTEEMGSVDMEEFDRRCKEELQQHDEETNQKVANLEKQHQKDKEDFEKKWSEEMPNKYRKPSQHLLQLKNIEKALANSGEYARAKSIHSEVEALQNQEQQQAQEALIRDYNFACRRLERQQAKAKDTLLASRAHTRTLLETRQETERQSALNRANVIKTRQNEAPRYRPVVTAATGTRSFSRSGEQSSGKNDILLPPLRPPNDPQLVEESRRKQREENKKKLAYQKKNAEMTLARVSLTPSETTSQENTAPSSKASSPTSSKAKSTDRFKPDINVVDNALEANGKDDTPEENNKESEEMPQEEQKEDKETQPEQNNGFSLSQAIEDKVEKMTDPDSKPEQDNENKDGNQQPQKPADDAVPLVNLLPPPNEK
;
A
#
# COMPACT_ATOMS: atom_id res chain seq x y z
N MET A 1 -77.08 28.57 9.83
CA MET A 1 -75.97 28.54 10.81
C MET A 1 -75.15 27.30 10.53
N SER A 2 -73.94 27.45 9.99
CA SER A 2 -73.08 26.32 9.60
C SER A 2 -71.63 26.72 9.84
N ALA A 3 -70.96 26.05 10.78
CA ALA A 3 -69.62 26.42 11.22
C ALA A 3 -68.55 25.81 10.32
N THR A 4 -67.64 26.63 9.80
CA THR A 4 -66.48 26.21 9.02
C THR A 4 -65.28 25.94 9.93
N SER A 5 -64.80 24.70 9.95
CA SER A 5 -63.63 24.27 10.72
C SER A 5 -62.34 24.46 9.92
N ASN A 6 -61.56 25.50 10.26
CA ASN A 6 -60.24 25.74 9.68
C ASN A 6 -59.18 24.83 10.31
N SER A 7 -58.76 23.77 9.58
CA SER A 7 -57.63 22.92 9.99
C SER A 7 -56.31 23.48 9.46
N ARG A 8 -55.37 23.83 10.36
CA ARG A 8 -54.03 24.29 9.97
C ARG A 8 -53.07 23.10 9.76
N PRO A 9 -52.31 23.05 8.66
CA PRO A 9 -51.29 22.02 8.47
C PRO A 9 -50.12 22.20 9.45
N VAL A 10 -49.69 21.11 10.09
CA VAL A 10 -48.55 21.09 11.02
C VAL A 10 -47.25 20.96 10.23
N ASN A 11 -46.31 21.88 10.47
CA ASN A 11 -45.07 21.98 9.71
C ASN A 11 -44.01 20.97 10.19
N ASN A 12 -43.86 19.86 9.46
CA ASN A 12 -43.01 18.73 9.87
C ASN A 12 -41.48 18.99 9.75
N ASN A 13 -41.04 20.08 9.12
CA ASN A 13 -39.62 20.31 8.83
C ASN A 13 -38.77 20.69 10.06
N GLN A 14 -39.36 21.09 11.20
CA GLN A 14 -38.58 21.50 12.38
C GLN A 14 -38.01 20.34 13.22
N ARG A 15 -38.50 19.10 13.05
CA ARG A 15 -37.99 17.95 13.83
C ARG A 15 -36.68 17.37 13.29
N SER A 16 -36.39 17.51 12.00
CA SER A 16 -35.18 16.92 11.42
C SER A 16 -33.90 17.67 11.83
N SER A 17 -33.94 19.00 11.96
CA SER A 17 -32.77 19.82 12.28
C SER A 17 -32.26 19.65 13.72
N GLN A 18 -33.13 19.37 14.70
CA GLN A 18 -32.69 19.16 16.09
C GLN A 18 -31.84 17.89 16.27
N ASN A 19 -32.14 16.81 15.54
CA ASN A 19 -31.39 15.55 15.66
C ASN A 19 -29.93 15.70 15.23
N TYR A 20 -29.65 16.41 14.13
CA TYR A 20 -28.28 16.64 13.65
C TYR A 20 -27.42 17.44 14.63
N ILE A 21 -28.00 18.43 15.32
CA ILE A 21 -27.31 19.22 16.35
C ILE A 21 -26.91 18.33 17.54
N GLN A 22 -27.77 17.38 17.92
CA GLN A 22 -27.54 16.51 19.07
C GLN A 22 -26.50 15.41 18.79
N GLU A 23 -26.42 14.90 17.55
CA GLU A 23 -25.35 13.97 17.14
C GLU A 23 -23.97 14.64 17.07
N GLY A 24 -23.89 15.87 16.55
CA GLY A 24 -22.64 16.64 16.50
C GLY A 24 -22.03 16.87 17.88
N ALA A 25 -22.85 17.23 18.86
CA ALA A 25 -22.44 17.42 20.25
C ALA A 25 -21.86 16.14 20.89
N ASN A 26 -22.43 14.97 20.55
CA ASN A 26 -21.93 13.68 21.06
C ASN A 26 -20.56 13.30 20.45
N ARG A 27 -20.34 13.54 19.16
CA ARG A 27 -19.02 13.33 18.52
C ARG A 27 -17.92 14.21 19.14
N MET A 28 -18.22 15.49 19.43
CA MET A 28 -17.24 16.36 20.09
C MET A 28 -16.86 15.87 21.49
N ARG A 29 -17.83 15.37 22.29
CA ARG A 29 -17.55 14.81 23.63
C ARG A 29 -16.64 13.59 23.57
N GLN A 30 -16.86 12.67 22.62
CA GLN A 30 -16.00 11.49 22.45
C GLN A 30 -14.56 11.86 22.07
N ASN A 31 -14.38 12.79 21.12
CA ASN A 31 -13.06 13.27 20.71
C ASN A 31 -12.30 13.99 21.85
N ALA A 32 -13.00 14.72 22.72
CA ALA A 32 -12.40 15.38 23.87
C ALA A 32 -11.87 14.37 24.92
N VAL A 33 -12.61 13.27 25.17
CA VAL A 33 -12.16 12.19 26.07
C VAL A 33 -10.90 11.50 25.52
N PHE A 34 -10.87 11.20 24.21
CA PHE A 34 -9.71 10.56 23.59
C PHE A 34 -8.44 11.43 23.69
N LYS A 35 -8.52 12.74 23.39
CA LYS A 35 -7.39 13.67 23.54
C LYS A 35 -6.87 13.76 24.99
N ARG A 36 -7.76 13.71 25.99
CA ARG A 36 -7.37 13.73 27.41
C ARG A 36 -6.57 12.48 27.82
N ILE A 37 -6.98 11.30 27.36
CA ILE A 37 -6.25 10.04 27.61
C ILE A 37 -4.86 10.08 26.98
N GLN A 38 -4.75 10.59 25.74
CA GLN A 38 -3.46 10.69 25.04
C GLN A 38 -2.48 11.64 25.73
N GLN A 39 -2.96 12.77 26.28
CA GLN A 39 -2.13 13.69 27.09
C GLN A 39 -1.64 13.06 28.40
N GLN A 40 -2.50 12.31 29.12
CA GLN A 40 -2.10 11.66 30.38
C GLN A 40 -0.97 10.64 30.18
N ASN A 41 -1.03 9.84 29.12
CA ASN A 41 0.05 8.89 28.80
C ASN A 41 1.37 9.59 28.48
N ARG A 42 1.33 10.73 27.77
CA ARG A 42 2.54 11.51 27.41
C ARG A 42 3.20 12.17 28.62
N ALA A 43 2.41 12.62 29.60
CA ALA A 43 2.92 13.16 30.86
C ALA A 43 3.64 12.10 31.70
N GLN A 44 3.12 10.86 31.74
CA GLN A 44 3.73 9.76 32.49
C GLN A 44 5.03 9.24 31.84
N SER A 45 5.19 9.33 30.52
CA SER A 45 6.46 8.98 29.87
C SER A 45 7.59 9.97 30.18
N ALA A 46 7.28 11.27 30.29
CA ALA A 46 8.29 12.32 30.50
C ALA A 46 8.92 12.30 31.91
N GLN A 47 8.21 11.79 32.92
CA GLN A 47 8.73 11.71 34.30
C GLN A 47 9.74 10.57 34.52
N LYS A 48 9.85 9.60 33.61
CA LYS A 48 10.75 8.43 33.77
C LYS A 48 12.19 8.66 33.30
N THR A 49 12.45 9.70 32.50
CA THR A 49 13.78 9.94 31.90
C THR A 49 14.65 10.95 32.64
N SER A 50 14.16 11.55 33.74
CA SER A 50 14.84 12.68 34.41
C SER A 50 15.72 12.33 35.61
N ASN A 51 15.58 11.13 36.22
CA ASN A 51 16.10 10.88 37.58
C ASN A 51 17.35 9.99 37.68
N ASN A 52 17.95 9.56 36.57
CA ASN A 52 18.99 8.51 36.58
C ASN A 52 20.39 8.98 36.13
N ARG A 53 20.76 10.25 36.38
CA ARG A 53 22.04 10.83 35.87
C ARG A 53 22.92 11.50 36.93
N GLN A 54 22.72 11.23 38.21
CA GLN A 54 23.61 11.71 39.27
C GLN A 54 23.86 10.63 40.32
N GLN A 55 25.08 10.61 40.87
CA GLN A 55 25.57 9.81 41.99
C GLN A 55 25.97 8.34 41.70
N SER A 56 27.24 8.16 41.38
CA SER A 56 28.01 6.97 41.79
C SER A 56 29.31 7.44 42.42
N ASN A 57 29.37 7.42 43.76
CA ASN A 57 30.51 7.86 44.56
C ASN A 57 31.32 6.63 45.03
N HIS A 58 32.59 6.84 45.41
CA HIS A 58 33.53 5.76 45.73
C HIS A 58 33.13 4.88 46.94
N GLN A 59 33.40 3.56 46.89
CA GLN A 59 34.29 2.86 47.85
C GLN A 59 34.43 1.33 47.63
N ASN A 60 35.62 0.82 48.01
CA ASN A 60 35.94 -0.53 48.51
C ASN A 60 35.58 -1.79 47.70
N THR A 61 36.60 -2.36 47.04
CA THR A 61 36.86 -3.83 47.05
C THR A 61 38.37 -4.10 47.02
N SER A 62 39.08 -3.93 48.14
CA SER A 62 40.44 -4.47 48.25
C SER A 62 40.35 -6.00 48.36
N SER A 63 40.86 -6.69 47.34
CA SER A 63 41.24 -8.09 47.51
C SER A 63 42.32 -8.16 48.60
N ASN A 64 42.17 -9.08 49.55
CA ASN A 64 43.07 -9.26 50.70
C ASN A 64 44.41 -9.92 50.29
N VAL A 65 45.05 -9.34 49.28
CA VAL A 65 46.43 -9.59 48.87
C VAL A 65 47.30 -8.80 49.84
N ASP A 66 48.32 -9.45 50.41
CA ASP A 66 49.23 -8.77 51.34
C ASP A 66 49.95 -7.62 50.62
N GLN A 67 49.54 -6.39 50.93
CA GLN A 67 50.04 -5.20 50.27
C GLN A 67 51.55 -5.04 50.50
N GLY A 68 52.07 -5.50 51.65
CA GLY A 68 53.50 -5.49 51.95
C GLY A 68 54.31 -6.39 51.02
N GLU A 69 53.75 -7.54 50.59
CA GLU A 69 54.39 -8.45 49.63
C GLU A 69 54.48 -7.81 48.23
N MET A 70 53.42 -7.11 47.80
CA MET A 70 53.41 -6.41 46.51
C MET A 70 54.31 -5.17 46.50
N GLU A 71 54.43 -4.47 47.63
CA GLU A 71 55.39 -3.38 47.83
C GLU A 71 56.84 -3.87 47.77
N GLN A 72 57.15 -5.02 48.36
CA GLN A 72 58.47 -5.67 48.24
C GLN A 72 58.79 -6.00 46.78
N PHE A 73 57.90 -6.72 46.07
CA PHE A 73 58.13 -7.03 44.65
C PHE A 73 58.30 -5.76 43.78
N ARG A 74 57.57 -4.67 44.04
CA ARG A 74 57.79 -3.40 43.33
C ARG A 74 59.20 -2.86 43.60
N ASN A 75 59.63 -2.84 44.86
CA ASN A 75 60.92 -2.29 45.24
C ASN A 75 62.09 -3.14 44.69
N ASP A 76 61.96 -4.47 44.69
CA ASP A 76 62.93 -5.39 44.10
C ASP A 76 63.04 -5.20 42.57
N LEU A 77 61.90 -5.06 41.88
CA LEU A 77 61.85 -4.76 40.45
C LEU A 77 62.47 -3.38 40.12
N LYS A 78 62.37 -2.39 41.02
CA LYS A 78 63.09 -1.10 40.90
C LYS A 78 64.59 -1.24 41.20
N GLY A 79 64.97 -2.17 42.07
CA GLY A 79 66.36 -2.57 42.31
C GLY A 79 67.01 -3.35 41.16
N GLY A 80 66.23 -3.76 40.15
CA GLY A 80 66.71 -4.45 38.95
C GLY A 80 66.52 -5.98 38.96
N SER A 81 65.75 -6.54 39.90
CA SER A 81 65.44 -7.97 39.94
C SER A 81 64.68 -8.44 38.69
N ASN A 82 64.88 -9.71 38.28
CA ASN A 82 64.22 -10.23 37.08
C ASN A 82 62.75 -10.59 37.37
N VAL A 83 61.84 -10.11 36.51
CA VAL A 83 60.41 -10.49 36.55
C VAL A 83 60.20 -12.00 36.53
N SER A 84 61.09 -12.75 35.85
CA SER A 84 61.00 -14.20 35.74
C SER A 84 61.21 -14.96 37.07
N GLU A 85 61.78 -14.33 38.10
CA GLU A 85 61.95 -14.96 39.42
C GLU A 85 60.65 -14.95 40.25
N ILE A 86 59.67 -14.13 39.86
CA ILE A 86 58.39 -13.99 40.55
C ILE A 86 57.49 -15.21 40.23
N PRO A 87 56.85 -15.84 41.25
CA PRO A 87 55.92 -16.95 41.04
C PRO A 87 54.77 -16.58 40.09
N ALA A 88 54.38 -17.49 39.20
CA ALA A 88 53.35 -17.22 38.19
C ALA A 88 51.99 -16.79 38.80
N GLU A 89 51.67 -17.30 40.00
CA GLU A 89 50.47 -16.95 40.77
C GLU A 89 50.46 -15.50 41.28
N LYS A 90 51.65 -14.90 41.46
CA LYS A 90 51.84 -13.54 42.00
C LYS A 90 51.93 -12.48 40.90
N LEU A 91 52.25 -12.85 39.66
CA LEU A 91 52.38 -11.92 38.52
C LEU A 91 51.08 -11.12 38.23
N GLN A 92 49.91 -11.76 38.25
CA GLN A 92 48.64 -11.08 37.97
C GLN A 92 48.19 -10.12 39.11
N PRO A 93 48.26 -10.51 40.41
CA PRO A 93 48.10 -9.57 41.52
C PRO A 93 49.09 -8.40 41.46
N LEU A 94 50.37 -8.67 41.20
CA LEU A 94 51.41 -7.65 41.15
C LEU A 94 51.19 -6.64 40.02
N ASN A 95 50.83 -7.10 38.82
CA ASN A 95 50.46 -6.21 37.71
C ASN A 95 49.28 -5.30 38.09
N SER A 96 48.25 -5.86 38.73
CA SER A 96 47.09 -5.09 39.18
C SER A 96 47.49 -4.01 40.19
N TYR A 97 48.32 -4.38 41.18
CA TYR A 97 48.89 -3.47 42.16
C TYR A 97 49.75 -2.36 41.52
N LEU A 98 50.66 -2.70 40.60
CA LEU A 98 51.53 -1.72 39.94
C LEU A 98 50.74 -0.70 39.12
N ARG A 99 49.63 -1.11 38.48
CA ARG A 99 48.76 -0.20 37.73
C ARG A 99 48.00 0.77 38.63
N GLU A 100 47.51 0.29 39.78
CA GLU A 100 46.88 1.15 40.79
C GLU A 100 47.90 2.10 41.43
N TYR A 101 49.10 1.62 41.76
CA TYR A 101 50.18 2.45 42.29
C TYR A 101 50.61 3.53 41.30
N ALA A 102 50.80 3.20 40.01
CA ALA A 102 51.13 4.19 38.97
C ALA A 102 50.03 5.25 38.81
N GLN A 103 48.75 4.86 38.90
CA GLN A 103 47.64 5.81 38.89
C GLN A 103 47.63 6.70 40.14
N ASN A 104 47.98 6.16 41.31
CA ASN A 104 48.08 6.92 42.54
C ASN A 104 49.25 7.92 42.50
N CYS A 105 50.43 7.53 42.00
CA CYS A 105 51.56 8.44 41.77
C CYS A 105 51.17 9.59 40.83
N ALA A 106 50.50 9.29 39.71
CA ALA A 106 50.01 10.31 38.77
C ALA A 106 48.98 11.27 39.40
N ASN A 107 48.13 10.79 40.32
CA ASN A 107 47.20 11.63 41.08
C ASN A 107 47.89 12.52 42.13
N ASN A 108 49.08 12.14 42.60
CA ASN A 108 49.90 12.90 43.56
C ASN A 108 51.00 13.74 42.86
N GLU A 109 50.89 13.94 41.55
CA GLU A 109 51.82 14.71 40.70
C GLU A 109 53.26 14.16 40.63
N ASP A 110 53.48 12.91 41.05
CA ASP A 110 54.77 12.21 40.97
C ASP A 110 54.86 11.41 39.66
N TYR A 111 55.16 12.13 38.58
CA TYR A 111 55.11 11.60 37.21
C TYR A 111 56.26 10.63 36.89
N ASP A 112 57.46 10.86 37.43
CA ASP A 112 58.62 9.99 37.21
C ASP A 112 58.41 8.62 37.89
N GLU A 113 57.85 8.62 39.11
CA GLU A 113 57.49 7.41 39.84
C GLU A 113 56.31 6.67 39.16
N ALA A 114 55.37 7.40 38.56
CA ALA A 114 54.27 6.83 37.79
C ALA A 114 54.75 6.15 36.50
N GLU A 115 55.65 6.79 35.73
CA GLU A 115 56.19 6.23 34.48
C GLU A 115 57.04 4.99 34.73
N THR A 116 57.95 5.04 35.70
CA THR A 116 58.78 3.88 36.08
C THR A 116 57.92 2.70 36.53
N THR A 117 56.89 2.95 37.35
CA THR A 117 55.96 1.90 37.82
C THR A 117 55.13 1.32 36.66
N LYS A 118 54.66 2.15 35.73
CA LYS A 118 53.95 1.68 34.53
C LYS A 118 54.83 0.78 33.66
N SER A 119 56.09 1.16 33.45
CA SER A 119 57.07 0.33 32.72
C SER A 119 57.29 -1.03 33.37
N LEU A 120 57.26 -1.11 34.71
CA LEU A 120 57.30 -2.38 35.44
C LEU A 120 56.02 -3.21 35.24
N ALA A 121 54.84 -2.58 35.30
CA ALA A 121 53.56 -3.27 35.07
C ALA A 121 53.50 -3.93 33.69
N ASP A 122 53.98 -3.23 32.65
CA ASP A 122 54.03 -3.74 31.27
C ASP A 122 54.99 -4.95 31.15
N LYS A 123 56.15 -4.93 31.83
CA LYS A 123 57.08 -6.08 31.87
C LYS A 123 56.47 -7.29 32.60
N VAL A 124 55.75 -7.07 33.71
CA VAL A 124 55.03 -8.12 34.45
C VAL A 124 53.91 -8.72 33.60
N LEU A 125 53.21 -7.92 32.80
CA LEU A 125 52.20 -8.40 31.85
C LEU A 125 52.80 -9.31 30.77
N GLN A 126 53.92 -8.90 30.15
CA GLN A 126 54.57 -9.68 29.09
C GLN A 126 55.03 -11.06 29.57
N GLU A 127 55.65 -11.15 30.75
CA GLU A 127 56.08 -12.44 31.31
C GLU A 127 54.88 -13.32 31.73
N TYR A 128 53.77 -12.73 32.17
CA TYR A 128 52.53 -13.46 32.45
C TYR A 128 51.92 -14.07 31.18
N GLU A 129 51.79 -13.27 30.10
CA GLU A 129 51.24 -13.74 28.82
C GLU A 129 52.11 -14.84 28.19
N LYS A 130 53.43 -14.68 28.24
CA LYS A 130 54.41 -15.71 27.81
C LYS A 130 54.20 -17.05 28.52
N ARG A 131 54.01 -17.04 29.85
CA ARG A 131 53.74 -18.24 30.66
C ARG A 131 52.35 -18.86 30.45
N SER A 132 51.39 -18.06 29.96
CA SER A 132 50.03 -18.54 29.69
C SER A 132 49.94 -19.30 28.36
N ASN A 133 50.63 -18.82 27.32
CA ASN A 133 50.51 -19.37 25.97
C ASN A 133 51.10 -20.79 25.81
N ASP A 134 52.17 -21.13 26.52
CA ASP A 134 52.82 -22.46 26.43
C ASP A 134 51.91 -23.63 26.86
N LYS A 135 50.80 -23.38 27.56
CA LYS A 135 49.90 -24.43 28.07
C LYS A 135 48.75 -24.81 27.14
N ASN A 136 48.44 -24.01 26.10
CA ASN A 136 47.21 -24.15 25.30
C ASN A 136 47.36 -24.86 23.94
N SER A 137 48.54 -25.35 23.57
CA SER A 137 48.86 -25.79 22.19
C SER A 137 48.35 -27.17 21.77
N LYS A 138 47.47 -27.83 22.55
CA LYS A 138 47.19 -29.29 22.41
C LYS A 138 45.75 -29.71 22.15
N ASP A 139 44.84 -28.78 21.86
CA ASP A 139 43.46 -29.09 21.45
C ASP A 139 43.12 -28.39 20.12
N ARG A 140 42.87 -29.19 19.07
CA ARG A 140 42.72 -28.73 17.67
C ARG A 140 41.57 -29.43 16.93
N GLY A 141 40.57 -29.90 17.66
CA GLY A 141 39.46 -30.71 17.13
C GLY A 141 38.13 -29.98 16.92
N THR A 142 38.06 -28.65 17.05
CA THR A 142 36.79 -27.94 17.33
C THR A 142 36.20 -27.10 16.18
N GLU A 143 36.78 -27.10 14.97
CA GLU A 143 36.30 -26.23 13.88
C GLU A 143 35.07 -26.79 13.12
N GLU A 144 34.87 -28.11 13.11
CA GLU A 144 33.82 -28.77 12.32
C GLU A 144 32.40 -28.61 12.90
N MET A 145 32.28 -28.18 14.16
CA MET A 145 30.99 -28.07 14.86
C MET A 145 30.20 -26.79 14.55
N GLY A 146 30.81 -25.83 13.84
CA GLY A 146 30.21 -24.52 13.54
C GLY A 146 29.46 -24.40 12.21
N SER A 147 29.70 -25.30 11.25
CA SER A 147 29.05 -25.25 9.92
C SER A 147 27.64 -25.82 9.95
N VAL A 148 27.43 -26.94 10.63
CA VAL A 148 26.16 -27.69 10.67
C VAL A 148 25.01 -26.84 11.27
N ASP A 149 25.28 -26.05 12.31
CA ASP A 149 24.27 -25.17 12.94
C ASP A 149 23.75 -24.08 11.99
N MET A 150 24.59 -23.63 11.04
CA MET A 150 24.22 -22.58 10.07
C MET A 150 23.29 -23.11 8.97
N GLU A 151 23.52 -24.34 8.49
CA GLU A 151 22.63 -24.97 7.50
C GLU A 151 21.26 -25.33 8.11
N GLU A 152 21.23 -25.79 9.36
CA GLU A 152 19.96 -26.04 10.07
C GLU A 152 19.20 -24.76 10.42
N PHE A 153 19.90 -23.65 10.64
CA PHE A 153 19.27 -22.33 10.75
C PHE A 153 18.66 -21.89 9.40
N ASP A 154 19.42 -21.92 8.31
CA ASP A 154 18.94 -21.53 6.98
C ASP A 154 17.75 -22.40 6.52
N ARG A 155 17.76 -23.70 6.85
CA ARG A 155 16.62 -24.60 6.63
C ARG A 155 15.36 -24.14 7.39
N ARG A 156 15.48 -23.86 8.70
CA ARG A 156 14.35 -23.38 9.52
C ARG A 156 13.79 -22.04 9.04
N CYS A 157 14.66 -21.11 8.65
CA CYS A 157 14.27 -19.82 8.09
C CYS A 157 13.48 -19.95 6.78
N LYS A 158 13.91 -20.89 5.91
CA LYS A 158 13.20 -21.22 4.67
C LYS A 158 11.84 -21.88 4.94
N GLU A 159 11.76 -22.81 5.89
CA GLU A 159 10.51 -23.44 6.34
C GLU A 159 9.52 -22.42 6.91
N GLU A 160 9.98 -21.47 7.74
CA GLU A 160 9.16 -20.38 8.31
C GLU A 160 8.55 -19.47 7.21
N LEU A 161 9.37 -19.07 6.22
CA LEU A 161 8.90 -18.28 5.07
C LEU A 161 7.91 -19.06 4.20
N GLN A 162 8.19 -20.34 3.93
CA GLN A 162 7.29 -21.21 3.15
C GLN A 162 5.94 -21.39 3.86
N GLN A 163 5.93 -21.66 5.17
CA GLN A 163 4.69 -21.77 5.94
C GLN A 163 3.88 -20.46 5.88
N HIS A 164 4.53 -19.31 6.03
CA HIS A 164 3.86 -18.01 5.90
C HIS A 164 3.27 -17.79 4.50
N ASP A 165 3.97 -18.19 3.43
CA ASP A 165 3.45 -18.14 2.06
C ASP A 165 2.26 -19.09 1.85
N GLU A 166 2.31 -20.31 2.37
CA GLU A 166 1.21 -21.28 2.31
C GLU A 166 -0.04 -20.79 3.06
N GLU A 167 0.12 -20.30 4.29
CA GLU A 167 -0.97 -19.72 5.08
C GLU A 167 -1.59 -18.49 4.39
N THR A 168 -0.76 -17.61 3.79
CA THR A 168 -1.27 -16.41 3.12
C THR A 168 -1.93 -16.74 1.78
N ASN A 169 -1.42 -17.74 1.04
CA ASN A 169 -2.10 -18.30 -0.13
C ASN A 169 -3.47 -18.90 0.24
N GLN A 170 -3.57 -19.63 1.35
CA GLN A 170 -4.85 -20.16 1.85
C GLN A 170 -5.82 -19.04 2.22
N LYS A 171 -5.33 -17.96 2.85
CA LYS A 171 -6.13 -16.75 3.16
C LYS A 171 -6.63 -16.06 1.88
N VAL A 172 -5.81 -15.96 0.83
CA VAL A 172 -6.24 -15.45 -0.51
C VAL A 172 -7.32 -16.32 -1.12
N ALA A 173 -7.14 -17.65 -1.16
CA ALA A 173 -8.12 -18.56 -1.74
C ALA A 173 -9.47 -18.54 -0.99
N ASN A 174 -9.44 -18.37 0.34
CA ASN A 174 -10.66 -18.21 1.14
C ASN A 174 -11.33 -16.86 0.89
N LEU A 175 -10.57 -15.78 0.73
CA LEU A 175 -11.09 -14.46 0.36
C LEU A 175 -11.76 -14.48 -1.01
N GLU A 176 -11.17 -15.17 -1.99
CA GLU A 176 -11.76 -15.31 -3.34
C GLU A 176 -13.04 -16.14 -3.35
N LYS A 177 -13.13 -17.20 -2.54
CA LYS A 177 -14.39 -17.94 -2.31
C LYS A 177 -15.46 -17.05 -1.68
N GLN A 178 -15.09 -16.19 -0.73
CA GLN A 178 -16.02 -15.24 -0.14
C GLN A 178 -16.47 -14.20 -1.18
N HIS A 179 -15.56 -13.65 -1.98
CA HIS A 179 -15.89 -12.71 -3.06
C HIS A 179 -16.84 -13.33 -4.10
N GLN A 180 -16.68 -14.61 -4.42
CA GLN A 180 -17.58 -15.34 -5.33
C GLN A 180 -18.98 -15.49 -4.71
N LYS A 181 -19.07 -15.87 -3.43
CA LYS A 181 -20.35 -15.92 -2.72
C LYS A 181 -21.02 -14.55 -2.62
N ASP A 182 -20.25 -13.49 -2.31
CA ASP A 182 -20.76 -12.12 -2.26
C ASP A 182 -21.33 -11.67 -3.62
N LYS A 183 -20.74 -12.12 -4.74
CA LYS A 183 -21.29 -11.91 -6.08
C LYS A 183 -22.59 -12.70 -6.29
N GLU A 184 -22.66 -13.96 -5.89
CA GLU A 184 -23.89 -14.76 -6.01
C GLU A 184 -25.05 -14.19 -5.17
N ASP A 185 -24.79 -13.79 -3.93
CA ASP A 185 -25.76 -13.13 -3.05
C ASP A 185 -26.18 -11.75 -3.60
N PHE A 186 -25.24 -11.01 -4.20
CA PHE A 186 -25.51 -9.74 -4.91
C PHE A 186 -26.41 -9.97 -6.13
N GLU A 187 -26.05 -10.89 -7.03
CA GLU A 187 -26.82 -11.21 -8.22
C GLU A 187 -28.23 -11.67 -7.86
N LYS A 188 -28.38 -12.54 -6.86
CA LYS A 188 -29.68 -12.97 -6.33
C LYS A 188 -30.52 -11.78 -5.82
N LYS A 189 -29.92 -10.86 -5.07
CA LYS A 189 -30.60 -9.66 -4.60
C LYS A 189 -31.02 -8.74 -5.76
N TRP A 190 -30.18 -8.61 -6.79
CA TRP A 190 -30.52 -7.81 -7.97
C TRP A 190 -31.46 -8.52 -8.95
N SER A 191 -31.62 -9.85 -8.87
CA SER A 191 -32.58 -10.61 -9.65
C SER A 191 -33.97 -10.71 -9.01
N GLU A 192 -34.06 -10.79 -7.68
CA GLU A 192 -35.32 -11.03 -6.94
C GLU A 192 -35.89 -9.77 -6.24
N GLU A 193 -35.04 -8.93 -5.63
CA GLU A 193 -35.46 -7.83 -4.75
C GLU A 193 -35.45 -6.46 -5.45
N MET A 194 -34.29 -6.07 -5.99
CA MET A 194 -34.01 -4.67 -6.38
C MET A 194 -34.93 -4.16 -7.49
N PRO A 195 -35.07 -4.86 -8.65
CA PRO A 195 -36.34 -5.01 -9.36
C PRO A 195 -37.55 -4.24 -8.83
N ASN A 196 -38.03 -4.65 -7.67
CA ASN A 196 -39.40 -4.37 -7.24
C ASN A 196 -39.57 -2.90 -6.86
N LYS A 197 -38.46 -2.27 -6.47
CA LYS A 197 -38.37 -0.87 -6.04
C LYS A 197 -38.65 0.11 -7.19
N TYR A 198 -38.36 -0.29 -8.44
CA TYR A 198 -38.49 0.52 -9.65
C TYR A 198 -39.88 0.40 -10.33
N ARG A 199 -40.77 -0.50 -9.86
CA ARG A 199 -42.10 -0.74 -10.48
C ARG A 199 -43.21 0.24 -10.10
N LYS A 200 -42.89 1.30 -9.36
CA LYS A 200 -43.91 2.24 -8.87
C LYS A 200 -44.38 3.11 -10.05
N PRO A 201 -45.62 2.96 -10.55
CA PRO A 201 -46.14 3.83 -11.61
C PRO A 201 -46.24 5.27 -11.09
N SER A 202 -46.16 6.26 -11.97
CA SER A 202 -46.35 7.64 -11.57
C SER A 202 -47.79 7.90 -11.11
N GLN A 203 -47.95 8.92 -10.27
CA GLN A 203 -49.27 9.40 -9.87
C GLN A 203 -50.10 9.88 -11.07
N HIS A 204 -49.46 10.35 -12.14
CA HIS A 204 -50.13 10.81 -13.34
C HIS A 204 -50.70 9.64 -14.16
N LEU A 205 -49.92 8.57 -14.35
CA LEU A 205 -50.41 7.33 -14.99
C LEU A 205 -51.57 6.71 -14.21
N LEU A 206 -51.52 6.74 -12.87
CA LEU A 206 -52.63 6.30 -12.02
C LEU A 206 -53.87 7.20 -12.18
N GLN A 207 -53.72 8.52 -12.31
CA GLN A 207 -54.83 9.44 -12.57
C GLN A 207 -55.48 9.19 -13.93
N LEU A 208 -54.68 9.05 -15.01
CA LEU A 208 -55.20 8.77 -16.35
C LEU A 208 -55.99 7.46 -16.39
N LYS A 209 -55.50 6.38 -15.76
CA LYS A 209 -56.24 5.11 -15.63
C LYS A 209 -57.55 5.23 -14.84
N ASN A 210 -57.59 6.10 -13.83
CA ASN A 210 -58.83 6.36 -13.09
C ASN A 210 -59.84 7.15 -13.96
N ILE A 211 -59.37 8.11 -14.77
CA ILE A 211 -60.20 8.87 -15.72
C ILE A 211 -60.71 7.96 -16.84
N GLU A 212 -59.86 7.14 -17.43
CA GLU A 212 -60.19 6.10 -18.42
C GLU A 212 -61.33 5.21 -17.92
N LYS A 213 -61.18 4.64 -16.71
CA LYS A 213 -62.21 3.80 -16.09
C LYS A 213 -63.50 4.55 -15.81
N ALA A 214 -63.43 5.82 -15.40
CA ALA A 214 -64.62 6.64 -15.18
C ALA A 214 -65.38 6.92 -16.50
N LEU A 215 -64.68 7.24 -17.58
CA LEU A 215 -65.26 7.47 -18.92
C LEU A 215 -65.84 6.18 -19.52
N ALA A 216 -65.20 5.04 -19.31
CA ALA A 216 -65.74 3.74 -19.71
C ALA A 216 -67.05 3.43 -18.96
N ASN A 217 -67.10 3.72 -17.66
CA ASN A 217 -68.31 3.53 -16.83
C ASN A 217 -69.46 4.51 -17.17
N SER A 218 -69.16 5.72 -17.67
CA SER A 218 -70.20 6.67 -18.11
C SER A 218 -70.73 6.41 -19.53
N GLY A 219 -70.12 5.47 -20.27
CA GLY A 219 -70.47 5.16 -21.66
C GLY A 219 -69.79 6.07 -22.70
N GLU A 220 -68.85 6.93 -22.31
CA GLU A 220 -68.12 7.84 -23.22
C GLU A 220 -66.95 7.14 -23.93
N TYR A 221 -67.24 6.02 -24.60
CA TYR A 221 -66.22 5.11 -25.14
C TYR A 221 -65.22 5.76 -26.11
N ALA A 222 -65.65 6.76 -26.89
CA ALA A 222 -64.77 7.48 -27.82
C ALA A 222 -63.66 8.26 -27.09
N ARG A 223 -63.99 8.89 -25.94
CA ARG A 223 -63.00 9.59 -25.11
C ARG A 223 -62.15 8.60 -24.32
N ALA A 224 -62.76 7.55 -23.77
CA ALA A 224 -62.04 6.49 -23.08
C ALA A 224 -60.94 5.88 -23.96
N LYS A 225 -61.22 5.62 -25.25
CA LYS A 225 -60.22 5.13 -26.22
C LYS A 225 -59.06 6.11 -26.45
N SER A 226 -59.30 7.42 -26.41
CA SER A 226 -58.23 8.43 -26.52
C SER A 226 -57.32 8.41 -25.30
N ILE A 227 -57.91 8.39 -24.10
CA ILE A 227 -57.14 8.31 -22.83
C ILE A 227 -56.39 6.99 -22.73
N HIS A 228 -56.97 5.87 -23.20
CA HIS A 228 -56.31 4.57 -23.23
C HIS A 228 -54.99 4.61 -24.03
N SER A 229 -54.98 5.22 -25.22
CA SER A 229 -53.76 5.38 -26.03
C SER A 229 -52.69 6.24 -25.35
N GLU A 230 -53.10 7.23 -24.54
CA GLU A 230 -52.20 8.08 -23.75
C GLU A 230 -51.62 7.29 -22.56
N VAL A 231 -52.47 6.51 -21.88
CA VAL A 231 -52.09 5.59 -20.79
C VAL A 231 -51.08 4.55 -21.28
N GLU A 232 -51.28 3.94 -22.44
CA GLU A 232 -50.34 2.98 -23.02
C GLU A 232 -49.00 3.64 -23.36
N ALA A 233 -49.01 4.80 -24.00
CA ALA A 233 -47.80 5.55 -24.34
C ALA A 233 -46.99 5.93 -23.10
N LEU A 234 -47.65 6.50 -22.08
CA LEU A 234 -47.02 6.90 -20.83
C LEU A 234 -46.51 5.69 -20.02
N GLN A 235 -47.27 4.58 -19.98
CA GLN A 235 -46.85 3.35 -19.33
C GLN A 235 -45.58 2.79 -19.96
N ASN A 236 -45.49 2.76 -21.29
CA ASN A 236 -44.30 2.30 -22.00
C ASN A 236 -43.09 3.19 -21.73
N GLN A 237 -43.28 4.51 -21.68
CA GLN A 237 -42.24 5.48 -21.35
C GLN A 237 -41.73 5.31 -19.90
N GLU A 238 -42.63 5.22 -18.92
CA GLU A 238 -42.28 5.01 -17.52
C GLU A 238 -41.57 3.65 -17.31
N GLN A 239 -42.02 2.60 -18.00
CA GLN A 239 -41.38 1.29 -17.97
C GLN A 239 -39.95 1.34 -18.51
N GLN A 240 -39.71 2.03 -19.64
CA GLN A 240 -38.36 2.19 -20.18
C GLN A 240 -37.46 2.96 -19.21
N GLN A 241 -37.94 4.08 -18.65
CA GLN A 241 -37.19 4.89 -17.68
C GLN A 241 -36.86 4.10 -16.40
N ALA A 242 -37.81 3.30 -15.89
CA ALA A 242 -37.59 2.42 -14.74
C ALA A 242 -36.53 1.35 -15.03
N GLN A 243 -36.53 0.76 -16.23
CA GLN A 243 -35.53 -0.22 -16.65
C GLN A 243 -34.13 0.40 -16.80
N GLU A 244 -34.04 1.60 -17.41
CA GLU A 244 -32.78 2.33 -17.56
C GLU A 244 -32.20 2.74 -16.19
N ALA A 245 -33.05 3.17 -15.24
CA ALA A 245 -32.65 3.46 -13.87
C ALA A 245 -32.15 2.21 -13.14
N LEU A 246 -32.85 1.08 -13.25
CA LEU A 246 -32.44 -0.20 -12.65
C LEU A 246 -31.05 -0.64 -13.17
N ILE A 247 -30.84 -0.60 -14.49
CA ILE A 247 -29.57 -0.99 -15.12
C ILE A 247 -28.42 -0.08 -14.66
N ARG A 248 -28.64 1.23 -14.63
CA ARG A 248 -27.62 2.20 -14.18
C ARG A 248 -27.23 1.95 -12.72
N ASP A 249 -28.20 1.77 -11.84
CA ASP A 249 -27.97 1.60 -10.41
C ASP A 249 -27.33 0.23 -10.11
N TYR A 250 -27.69 -0.83 -10.86
CA TYR A 250 -27.02 -2.14 -10.85
C TYR A 250 -25.55 -2.01 -11.23
N ASN A 251 -25.24 -1.36 -12.36
CA ASN A 251 -23.87 -1.16 -12.83
C ASN A 251 -23.02 -0.39 -11.80
N PHE A 252 -23.59 0.65 -11.18
CA PHE A 252 -22.92 1.39 -10.11
C PHE A 252 -22.64 0.52 -8.88
N ALA A 253 -23.62 -0.28 -8.45
CA ALA A 253 -23.48 -1.16 -7.31
C ALA A 253 -22.48 -2.31 -7.55
N CYS A 254 -22.43 -2.84 -8.78
CA CYS A 254 -21.49 -3.86 -9.22
C CYS A 254 -20.05 -3.32 -9.17
N ARG A 255 -19.78 -2.18 -9.83
CA ARG A 255 -18.47 -1.48 -9.76
C ARG A 255 -18.05 -1.18 -8.31
N ARG A 256 -19.01 -0.86 -7.43
CA ARG A 256 -18.74 -0.61 -6.00
C ARG A 256 -18.34 -1.89 -5.26
N LEU A 257 -19.00 -3.02 -5.53
CA LEU A 257 -18.64 -4.33 -4.97
C LEU A 257 -17.24 -4.75 -5.44
N GLU A 258 -16.96 -4.67 -6.73
CA GLU A 258 -15.65 -5.00 -7.30
C GLU A 258 -14.52 -4.16 -6.70
N ARG A 259 -14.74 -2.85 -6.52
CA ARG A 259 -13.78 -1.96 -5.86
C ARG A 259 -13.54 -2.33 -4.38
N GLN A 260 -14.55 -2.82 -3.67
CA GLN A 260 -14.40 -3.31 -2.30
C GLN A 260 -13.60 -4.62 -2.26
N GLN A 261 -13.88 -5.55 -3.17
CA GLN A 261 -13.18 -6.83 -3.31
C GLN A 261 -11.70 -6.63 -3.69
N ALA A 262 -11.42 -5.75 -4.66
CA ALA A 262 -10.06 -5.37 -5.03
C ALA A 262 -9.29 -4.80 -3.83
N LYS A 263 -9.84 -3.77 -3.16
CA LYS A 263 -9.23 -3.15 -1.97
C LYS A 263 -8.97 -4.16 -0.85
N ALA A 264 -9.87 -5.12 -0.62
CA ALA A 264 -9.67 -6.17 0.37
C ALA A 264 -8.49 -7.09 0.01
N LYS A 265 -8.39 -7.51 -1.26
CA LYS A 265 -7.27 -8.32 -1.77
C LYS A 265 -5.95 -7.54 -1.70
N ASP A 266 -5.92 -6.28 -2.14
CA ASP A 266 -4.74 -5.43 -2.10
C ASP A 266 -4.23 -5.22 -0.67
N THR A 267 -5.14 -4.98 0.28
CA THR A 267 -4.79 -4.82 1.70
C THR A 267 -4.17 -6.10 2.28
N LEU A 268 -4.68 -7.27 1.90
CA LEU A 268 -4.13 -8.56 2.32
C LEU A 268 -2.74 -8.81 1.71
N LEU A 269 -2.56 -8.51 0.42
CA LEU A 269 -1.27 -8.66 -0.26
C LEU A 269 -0.20 -7.69 0.27
N ALA A 270 -0.57 -6.43 0.54
CA ALA A 270 0.31 -5.46 1.19
C ALA A 270 0.71 -5.92 2.61
N SER A 271 -0.23 -6.47 3.37
CA SER A 271 0.05 -7.06 4.70
C SER A 271 1.01 -8.25 4.60
N ARG A 272 0.79 -9.16 3.64
CA ARG A 272 1.69 -10.31 3.37
C ARG A 272 3.10 -9.84 3.03
N ALA A 273 3.24 -8.88 2.13
CA ALA A 273 4.54 -8.33 1.73
C ALA A 273 5.26 -7.73 2.94
N HIS A 274 4.57 -6.91 3.75
CA HIS A 274 5.14 -6.32 4.95
C HIS A 274 5.59 -7.38 5.98
N THR A 275 4.77 -8.38 6.29
CA THR A 275 5.15 -9.46 7.21
C THR A 275 6.33 -10.27 6.67
N ARG A 276 6.39 -10.52 5.36
CA ARG A 276 7.52 -11.19 4.71
C ARG A 276 8.82 -10.41 4.90
N THR A 277 8.83 -9.11 4.62
CA THR A 277 10.01 -8.24 4.82
C THR A 277 10.46 -8.22 6.28
N LEU A 278 9.54 -8.28 7.25
CA LEU A 278 9.88 -8.38 8.68
C LEU A 278 10.55 -9.73 9.03
N LEU A 279 10.09 -10.84 8.45
CA LEU A 279 10.73 -12.15 8.62
C LEU A 279 12.12 -12.15 7.99
N GLU A 280 12.27 -11.71 6.74
CA GLU A 280 13.56 -11.63 6.04
C GLU A 280 14.56 -10.73 6.79
N THR A 281 14.12 -9.55 7.26
CA THR A 281 14.96 -8.65 8.08
C THR A 281 15.40 -9.32 9.38
N ARG A 282 14.49 -10.02 10.07
CA ARG A 282 14.80 -10.74 11.31
C ARG A 282 15.84 -11.82 11.06
N GLN A 283 15.64 -12.65 10.02
CA GLN A 283 16.53 -13.73 9.63
C GLN A 283 17.94 -13.21 9.32
N GLU A 284 18.05 -12.09 8.61
CA GLU A 284 19.34 -11.44 8.34
C GLU A 284 20.02 -10.95 9.64
N THR A 285 19.29 -10.33 10.58
CA THR A 285 19.88 -9.93 11.88
C THR A 285 20.33 -11.12 12.74
N GLU A 286 19.58 -12.23 12.72
CA GLU A 286 19.95 -13.47 13.42
C GLU A 286 21.17 -14.15 12.76
N ARG A 287 21.23 -14.19 11.42
CA ARG A 287 22.38 -14.65 10.62
C ARG A 287 23.64 -13.83 10.91
N GLN A 288 23.55 -12.50 10.86
CA GLN A 288 24.66 -11.61 11.23
C GLN A 288 25.09 -11.80 12.70
N SER A 289 24.14 -12.02 13.62
CA SER A 289 24.46 -12.35 15.02
C SER A 289 25.23 -13.66 15.13
N ALA A 290 24.84 -14.71 14.39
CA ALA A 290 25.55 -15.98 14.35
C ALA A 290 26.98 -15.83 13.79
N LEU A 291 27.15 -15.12 12.68
CA LEU A 291 28.47 -14.80 12.11
C LEU A 291 29.35 -14.01 13.10
N ASN A 292 28.78 -13.01 13.77
CA ASN A 292 29.48 -12.24 14.80
C ASN A 292 29.87 -13.11 16.00
N ARG A 293 29.02 -14.06 16.44
CA ARG A 293 29.38 -15.04 17.48
C ARG A 293 30.52 -15.95 17.03
N ALA A 294 30.47 -16.48 15.80
CA ALA A 294 31.54 -17.31 15.25
C ALA A 294 32.88 -16.55 15.18
N ASN A 295 32.85 -15.28 14.75
CA ASN A 295 34.02 -14.39 14.74
C ASN A 295 34.55 -14.14 16.16
N VAL A 296 33.68 -13.86 17.13
CA VAL A 296 34.08 -13.65 18.54
C VAL A 296 34.62 -14.93 19.19
N ILE A 297 34.13 -16.11 18.82
CA ILE A 297 34.71 -17.39 19.28
C ILE A 297 36.11 -17.55 18.70
N LYS A 298 36.31 -17.31 17.40
CA LYS A 298 37.63 -17.34 16.75
C LYS A 298 38.61 -16.33 17.35
N THR A 299 38.18 -15.11 17.69
CA THR A 299 39.08 -14.15 18.37
C THR A 299 39.35 -14.54 19.82
N ARG A 300 38.35 -15.03 20.57
CA ARG A 300 38.53 -15.48 21.96
C ARG A 300 39.42 -16.72 22.10
N GLN A 301 39.45 -17.61 21.10
CA GLN A 301 40.43 -18.71 21.07
C GLN A 301 41.88 -18.19 21.01
N ASN A 302 42.09 -16.96 20.51
CA ASN A 302 43.39 -16.29 20.44
C ASN A 302 43.66 -15.34 21.62
N GLU A 303 42.68 -15.07 22.51
CA GLU A 303 42.79 -14.09 23.61
C GLU A 303 42.70 -14.77 24.99
N ALA A 304 43.77 -14.63 25.78
CA ALA A 304 43.86 -15.26 27.11
C ALA A 304 42.74 -14.79 28.08
N PRO A 305 42.18 -15.68 28.91
CA PRO A 305 40.92 -15.43 29.61
C PRO A 305 41.03 -14.38 30.72
N ARG A 306 40.30 -13.26 30.58
CA ARG A 306 40.13 -12.25 31.64
C ARG A 306 38.85 -12.48 32.44
N TYR A 307 39.01 -12.64 33.75
CA TYR A 307 37.95 -12.93 34.71
C TYR A 307 36.99 -11.73 34.90
N ARG A 308 35.66 -11.98 34.87
CA ARG A 308 34.64 -11.00 35.28
C ARG A 308 33.46 -11.69 36.00
N PRO A 309 32.91 -11.10 37.08
CA PRO A 309 31.79 -11.66 37.83
C PRO A 309 30.42 -11.35 37.17
N VAL A 310 29.41 -12.14 37.52
CA VAL A 310 28.05 -12.14 36.94
C VAL A 310 27.01 -11.80 38.02
N VAL A 311 25.97 -11.06 37.68
CA VAL A 311 24.77 -10.83 38.54
C VAL A 311 23.50 -10.98 37.70
N THR A 312 22.50 -11.67 38.25
CA THR A 312 21.23 -12.08 37.59
C THR A 312 20.02 -11.29 38.10
N ALA A 313 19.02 -11.05 37.24
CA ALA A 313 17.70 -10.52 37.65
C ALA A 313 16.55 -11.12 36.80
N ALA A 314 15.33 -11.11 37.35
CA ALA A 314 14.26 -12.05 36.97
C ALA A 314 12.98 -11.44 36.35
N THR A 315 12.14 -12.33 35.81
CA THR A 315 10.94 -12.11 34.99
C THR A 315 9.70 -11.61 35.74
N GLY A 316 8.77 -10.92 35.07
CA GLY A 316 7.43 -10.60 35.59
C GLY A 316 6.36 -10.39 34.51
N THR A 317 5.27 -11.16 34.57
CA THR A 317 4.12 -11.14 33.65
C THR A 317 2.88 -10.47 34.26
N ARG A 318 2.03 -9.80 33.47
CA ARG A 318 0.60 -9.53 33.79
C ARG A 318 -0.27 -9.37 32.54
N SER A 319 -1.50 -9.88 32.63
CA SER A 319 -2.57 -9.78 31.62
C SER A 319 -3.74 -8.94 32.14
N PHE A 320 -4.53 -8.34 31.25
CA PHE A 320 -5.85 -7.77 31.57
C PHE A 320 -6.84 -7.94 30.39
N SER A 321 -8.10 -8.23 30.71
CA SER A 321 -9.20 -8.43 29.76
C SER A 321 -10.31 -7.40 30.03
N ARG A 322 -11.08 -6.99 29.00
CA ARG A 322 -12.42 -6.41 29.19
C ARG A 322 -13.32 -6.51 27.94
N SER A 323 -14.63 -6.48 28.19
CA SER A 323 -15.74 -6.84 27.30
C SER A 323 -16.60 -5.65 26.83
N GLY A 324 -17.52 -5.86 25.87
CA GLY A 324 -18.58 -4.89 25.50
C GLY A 324 -19.45 -5.36 24.32
N GLU A 325 -20.77 -5.11 24.37
CA GLU A 325 -21.80 -5.83 23.60
C GLU A 325 -22.72 -5.00 22.65
N GLN A 326 -23.13 -5.66 21.56
CA GLN A 326 -24.49 -5.75 20.94
C GLN A 326 -25.27 -4.58 20.30
N SER A 327 -26.14 -5.03 19.36
CA SER A 327 -27.48 -4.53 18.95
C SER A 327 -27.61 -3.62 17.71
N SER A 328 -28.73 -3.58 16.95
CA SER A 328 -29.70 -4.62 16.54
C SER A 328 -30.70 -4.07 15.48
N GLY A 329 -31.13 -4.91 14.51
CA GLY A 329 -32.35 -4.70 13.70
C GLY A 329 -32.32 -3.61 12.60
N LYS A 330 -33.28 -3.51 11.67
CA LYS A 330 -34.52 -4.27 11.41
C LYS A 330 -34.79 -4.41 9.90
N ASN A 331 -35.79 -5.24 9.56
CA ASN A 331 -36.14 -5.66 8.19
C ASN A 331 -36.95 -4.62 7.39
N ASP A 332 -36.84 -4.67 6.07
CA ASP A 332 -37.62 -3.87 5.11
C ASP A 332 -38.62 -4.73 4.31
N ILE A 333 -39.73 -4.12 3.87
CA ILE A 333 -40.85 -4.77 3.14
C ILE A 333 -40.85 -4.31 1.68
N LEU A 334 -41.11 -5.24 0.74
CA LEU A 334 -40.80 -5.08 -0.69
C LEU A 334 -42.00 -5.32 -1.62
N LEU A 335 -41.85 -4.82 -2.85
CA LEU A 335 -42.84 -4.79 -3.96
C LEU A 335 -42.75 -6.07 -4.85
N PRO A 336 -43.43 -6.15 -6.03
CA PRO A 336 -43.45 -7.36 -6.89
C PRO A 336 -42.30 -7.49 -7.94
N PRO A 337 -41.88 -8.71 -8.35
CA PRO A 337 -40.71 -9.03 -9.21
C PRO A 337 -40.60 -8.30 -10.57
N LEU A 338 -39.62 -7.39 -10.77
CA LEU A 338 -39.05 -7.15 -12.13
C LEU A 338 -38.15 -8.32 -12.54
N ARG A 339 -37.70 -8.25 -13.80
CA ARG A 339 -36.73 -9.17 -14.39
C ARG A 339 -35.30 -8.86 -13.91
N PRO A 340 -34.42 -9.86 -13.84
CA PRO A 340 -33.03 -9.68 -13.44
C PRO A 340 -32.23 -8.80 -14.42
N PRO A 341 -31.31 -7.94 -13.95
CA PRO A 341 -30.31 -7.28 -14.80
C PRO A 341 -29.43 -8.26 -15.57
N ASN A 342 -29.24 -9.48 -15.04
CA ASN A 342 -28.41 -10.54 -15.58
C ASN A 342 -29.20 -11.60 -16.37
N ASP A 343 -30.42 -11.28 -16.80
CA ASP A 343 -31.18 -12.12 -17.74
C ASP A 343 -30.45 -12.12 -19.10
N PRO A 344 -30.01 -13.27 -19.64
CA PRO A 344 -29.13 -13.31 -20.82
C PRO A 344 -29.75 -12.67 -22.07
N GLN A 345 -31.08 -12.56 -22.15
CA GLN A 345 -31.75 -11.82 -23.23
C GLN A 345 -31.47 -10.31 -23.14
N LEU A 346 -31.48 -9.75 -21.92
CA LEU A 346 -31.25 -8.33 -21.66
C LEU A 346 -29.77 -7.94 -21.90
N VAL A 347 -28.85 -8.85 -21.54
CA VAL A 347 -27.41 -8.69 -21.78
C VAL A 347 -27.09 -8.69 -23.27
N GLU A 348 -27.65 -9.62 -24.06
CA GLU A 348 -27.43 -9.65 -25.50
C GLU A 348 -28.11 -8.47 -26.22
N GLU A 349 -29.29 -8.02 -25.78
CA GLU A 349 -29.97 -6.84 -26.32
C GLU A 349 -29.16 -5.55 -26.07
N SER A 350 -28.66 -5.35 -24.85
CA SER A 350 -27.76 -4.24 -24.52
C SER A 350 -26.49 -4.26 -25.36
N ARG A 351 -25.84 -5.43 -25.48
CA ARG A 351 -24.64 -5.64 -26.32
C ARG A 351 -24.91 -5.37 -27.80
N ARG A 352 -26.10 -5.74 -28.29
CA ARG A 352 -26.55 -5.44 -29.67
C ARG A 352 -26.75 -3.94 -29.87
N LYS A 353 -27.45 -3.26 -28.96
CA LYS A 353 -27.67 -1.80 -29.02
C LYS A 353 -26.33 -1.05 -29.06
N GLN A 354 -25.37 -1.44 -28.22
CA GLN A 354 -24.03 -0.83 -28.21
C GLN A 354 -23.26 -1.04 -29.53
N ARG A 355 -23.37 -2.23 -30.16
CA ARG A 355 -22.81 -2.48 -31.50
C ARG A 355 -23.46 -1.59 -32.57
N GLU A 356 -24.78 -1.39 -32.51
CA GLU A 356 -25.52 -0.53 -33.45
C GLU A 356 -25.18 0.97 -33.26
N GLU A 357 -24.99 1.44 -32.02
CA GLU A 357 -24.53 2.80 -31.73
C GLU A 357 -23.09 3.04 -32.19
N ASN A 358 -22.16 2.11 -31.93
CA ASN A 358 -20.79 2.20 -32.44
C ASN A 358 -20.76 2.19 -33.98
N LYS A 359 -21.60 1.37 -34.64
CA LYS A 359 -21.75 1.37 -36.10
C LYS A 359 -22.26 2.72 -36.63
N LYS A 360 -23.20 3.37 -35.92
CA LYS A 360 -23.68 4.74 -36.26
C LYS A 360 -22.58 5.79 -36.08
N LYS A 361 -21.82 5.77 -34.97
CA LYS A 361 -20.68 6.68 -34.73
C LYS A 361 -19.64 6.56 -35.85
N LEU A 362 -19.27 5.33 -36.21
CA LEU A 362 -18.25 5.06 -37.23
C LEU A 362 -18.74 5.45 -38.64
N ALA A 363 -20.02 5.23 -38.95
CA ALA A 363 -20.62 5.73 -40.20
C ALA A 363 -20.68 7.27 -40.27
N TYR A 364 -20.95 7.95 -39.15
CA TYR A 364 -20.92 9.42 -39.07
C TYR A 364 -19.51 9.97 -39.26
N GLN A 365 -18.51 9.40 -38.57
CA GLN A 365 -17.09 9.75 -38.76
C GLN A 365 -16.66 9.54 -40.22
N LYS A 366 -16.99 8.39 -40.83
CA LYS A 366 -16.72 8.12 -42.24
C LYS A 366 -17.34 9.17 -43.17
N LYS A 367 -18.60 9.55 -42.93
CA LYS A 367 -19.29 10.58 -43.72
C LYS A 367 -18.64 11.97 -43.57
N ASN A 368 -18.16 12.34 -42.37
CA ASN A 368 -17.41 13.58 -42.18
C ASN A 368 -16.04 13.54 -42.87
N ALA A 369 -15.32 12.41 -42.81
CA ALA A 369 -14.05 12.23 -43.52
C ALA A 369 -14.26 12.33 -45.04
N GLU A 370 -15.28 11.66 -45.57
CA GLU A 370 -15.66 11.71 -46.99
C GLU A 370 -16.06 13.12 -47.44
N MET A 371 -16.85 13.85 -46.63
CA MET A 371 -17.21 15.25 -46.92
C MET A 371 -15.99 16.19 -46.88
N THR A 372 -15.04 15.91 -45.99
CA THR A 372 -13.78 16.67 -45.89
C THR A 372 -12.88 16.40 -47.11
N LEU A 373 -12.71 15.13 -47.50
CA LEU A 373 -11.99 14.74 -48.71
C LEU A 373 -12.64 15.32 -49.97
N ALA A 374 -13.97 15.27 -50.08
CA ALA A 374 -14.70 15.89 -51.18
C ALA A 374 -14.46 17.41 -51.25
N ARG A 375 -14.44 18.10 -50.11
CA ARG A 375 -14.13 19.54 -50.05
C ARG A 375 -12.70 19.84 -50.49
N VAL A 376 -11.73 19.00 -50.14
CA VAL A 376 -10.33 19.13 -50.56
C VAL A 376 -10.15 18.81 -52.06
N SER A 377 -10.89 17.84 -52.59
CA SER A 377 -10.84 17.51 -54.04
C SER A 377 -11.59 18.52 -54.93
N LEU A 378 -12.55 19.26 -54.37
CA LEU A 378 -13.35 20.26 -55.08
C LEU A 378 -12.76 21.68 -55.03
N THR A 379 -11.71 21.91 -54.23
CA THR A 379 -10.81 23.04 -54.46
C THR A 379 -9.83 22.64 -55.55
N PRO A 380 -10.01 23.04 -56.83
CA PRO A 380 -8.93 22.91 -57.78
C PRO A 380 -7.73 23.67 -57.24
N SER A 381 -6.56 23.03 -57.30
CA SER A 381 -5.29 23.75 -57.15
C SER A 381 -5.22 24.77 -58.28
N GLU A 382 -5.61 26.01 -57.99
CA GLU A 382 -5.24 27.14 -58.82
C GLU A 382 -3.72 27.26 -58.71
N THR A 383 -3.06 26.65 -59.69
CA THR A 383 -1.63 26.75 -59.94
C THR A 383 -1.30 28.17 -60.38
N THR A 384 -1.27 29.09 -59.42
CA THR A 384 -0.81 30.48 -59.61
C THR A 384 0.66 30.48 -59.97
N SER A 385 0.92 30.30 -61.27
CA SER A 385 2.20 30.58 -61.91
C SER A 385 2.24 32.06 -62.23
N GLN A 386 2.90 32.86 -61.38
CA GLN A 386 3.51 34.16 -61.69
C GLN A 386 4.29 34.58 -60.43
N GLU A 387 5.62 34.61 -60.43
CA GLU A 387 6.55 35.45 -61.21
C GLU A 387 6.68 36.87 -60.61
N ASN A 388 7.93 37.35 -60.58
CA ASN A 388 8.37 38.54 -59.88
C ASN A 388 7.67 39.84 -60.33
N THR A 389 7.33 40.72 -59.39
CA THR A 389 7.79 42.13 -59.35
C THR A 389 7.25 42.89 -58.14
N ALA A 390 8.06 43.82 -57.61
CA ALA A 390 7.67 44.87 -56.67
C ALA A 390 7.80 46.24 -57.38
N PRO A 391 7.51 47.41 -56.76
CA PRO A 391 6.85 47.70 -55.47
C PRO A 391 5.72 48.78 -55.60
N SER A 392 5.27 49.34 -54.45
CA SER A 392 4.85 50.76 -54.28
C SER A 392 3.35 51.13 -54.05
N SER A 393 3.06 51.42 -52.78
CA SER A 393 2.43 52.67 -52.27
C SER A 393 0.91 52.85 -52.06
N LYS A 394 0.62 53.35 -50.84
CA LYS A 394 -0.33 54.42 -50.41
C LYS A 394 -1.83 54.15 -50.20
N ALA A 395 -2.22 54.40 -48.93
CA ALA A 395 -3.47 55.03 -48.44
C ALA A 395 -4.80 54.24 -48.62
N SER A 396 -5.81 54.33 -47.74
CA SER A 396 -6.05 55.17 -46.55
C SER A 396 -7.04 54.51 -45.55
N SER A 397 -6.93 54.79 -44.25
CA SER A 397 -7.94 54.51 -43.21
C SER A 397 -9.07 55.57 -43.18
N PRO A 398 -10.25 55.30 -42.55
CA PRO A 398 -10.44 55.61 -41.10
C PRO A 398 -11.34 54.58 -40.35
N THR A 399 -10.93 53.96 -39.23
CA THR A 399 -11.03 54.40 -37.81
C THR A 399 -12.41 54.73 -37.22
N SER A 400 -12.91 53.87 -36.29
CA SER A 400 -13.34 54.18 -34.90
C SER A 400 -13.86 52.88 -34.23
N SER A 401 -13.82 52.59 -32.91
CA SER A 401 -13.45 53.32 -31.68
C SER A 401 -12.98 52.31 -30.60
N LYS A 402 -11.88 52.52 -29.83
CA LYS A 402 -11.80 53.14 -28.46
C LYS A 402 -12.38 52.23 -27.33
N ALA A 403 -11.75 51.88 -26.21
CA ALA A 403 -10.43 52.12 -25.55
C ALA A 403 -10.10 50.90 -24.63
N LYS A 404 -9.07 50.79 -23.74
CA LYS A 404 -8.26 51.77 -22.97
C LYS A 404 -7.08 51.04 -22.25
N SER A 405 -5.89 51.67 -22.15
CA SER A 405 -4.84 51.53 -21.08
C SER A 405 -4.26 50.13 -20.71
N THR A 406 -3.00 49.89 -20.31
CA THR A 406 -1.66 50.55 -20.19
C THR A 406 -0.73 49.49 -19.53
N ASP A 407 0.60 49.39 -19.64
CA ASP A 407 1.71 50.07 -20.36
C ASP A 407 2.93 49.06 -20.35
N ARG A 408 4.14 49.46 -20.79
CA ARG A 408 5.53 49.02 -20.40
C ARG A 408 5.80 47.56 -19.96
N PHE A 409 6.81 46.81 -20.46
CA PHE A 409 8.11 47.17 -21.08
C PHE A 409 8.54 46.13 -22.16
N LYS A 410 9.54 46.46 -23.00
CA LYS A 410 10.19 45.62 -24.04
C LYS A 410 11.70 45.40 -23.68
N PRO A 411 12.57 44.82 -24.55
CA PRO A 411 12.64 43.43 -25.06
C PRO A 411 14.10 42.86 -24.97
N ASP A 412 14.35 41.66 -25.53
CA ASP A 412 15.52 41.26 -26.37
C ASP A 412 15.38 39.74 -26.64
N ILE A 413 15.36 39.16 -27.85
CA ILE A 413 16.21 39.19 -29.07
C ILE A 413 17.35 38.15 -29.06
N ASN A 414 17.14 37.07 -29.87
CA ASN A 414 18.07 36.25 -30.68
C ASN A 414 17.47 34.81 -30.77
N VAL A 415 17.13 34.20 -31.91
CA VAL A 415 17.74 34.10 -33.26
C VAL A 415 19.06 33.33 -33.26
N VAL A 416 19.01 32.05 -33.69
CA VAL A 416 19.95 31.39 -34.62
C VAL A 416 19.21 30.28 -35.38
N ASP A 417 19.50 30.13 -36.67
CA ASP A 417 18.96 29.15 -37.61
C ASP A 417 19.57 27.74 -37.53
N ASN A 418 18.81 26.75 -38.02
CA ASN A 418 19.20 25.63 -38.91
C ASN A 418 18.17 24.51 -38.78
N ALA A 419 17.89 23.64 -39.75
CA ALA A 419 18.04 23.54 -41.21
C ALA A 419 17.56 22.10 -41.53
N LEU A 420 17.17 21.85 -42.77
CA LEU A 420 16.63 20.57 -43.26
C LEU A 420 17.36 19.30 -42.78
N GLU A 421 16.59 18.24 -42.54
CA GLU A 421 16.76 17.00 -43.32
C GLU A 421 15.47 16.16 -43.36
N ALA A 422 15.31 15.34 -44.40
CA ALA A 422 14.08 14.60 -44.68
C ALA A 422 14.38 13.12 -44.96
N ASN A 423 13.73 12.23 -44.20
CA ASN A 423 13.45 10.80 -44.43
C ASN A 423 12.66 10.34 -43.17
N GLY A 424 11.69 9.43 -43.17
CA GLY A 424 11.08 8.67 -44.26
C GLY A 424 10.59 7.32 -43.74
N LYS A 425 9.28 7.19 -43.45
CA LYS A 425 8.53 5.96 -43.08
C LYS A 425 8.99 5.16 -41.85
N ASP A 426 8.08 4.96 -40.89
CA ASP A 426 7.35 3.68 -40.83
C ASP A 426 6.04 3.82 -40.04
N ASP A 427 5.05 2.97 -40.33
CA ASP A 427 3.71 3.00 -39.74
C ASP A 427 3.61 2.08 -38.50
N THR A 428 3.15 2.63 -37.36
CA THR A 428 2.56 1.82 -36.27
C THR A 428 1.69 2.71 -35.36
N PRO A 429 0.35 2.53 -35.32
CA PRO A 429 -0.51 3.27 -34.40
C PRO A 429 -0.53 2.60 -33.02
N GLU A 430 0.18 3.19 -32.07
CA GLU A 430 0.16 2.76 -30.66
C GLU A 430 -1.11 3.30 -29.96
N GLU A 431 -1.93 2.40 -29.40
CA GLU A 431 -3.22 2.73 -28.78
C GLU A 431 -3.05 3.46 -27.44
N ASN A 432 -2.99 4.79 -27.47
CA ASN A 432 -2.84 5.62 -26.27
C ASN A 432 -4.18 6.18 -25.78
N ASN A 433 -5.05 5.29 -25.29
CA ASN A 433 -6.41 5.64 -24.85
C ASN A 433 -6.42 6.17 -23.40
N LYS A 434 -5.97 7.43 -23.24
CA LYS A 434 -6.03 8.15 -21.96
C LYS A 434 -7.36 8.88 -21.82
N GLU A 435 -8.43 8.13 -21.57
CA GLU A 435 -9.79 8.68 -21.42
C GLU A 435 -9.91 9.40 -20.07
N SER A 436 -9.83 10.73 -20.09
CA SER A 436 -10.02 11.59 -18.93
C SER A 436 -11.52 11.78 -18.65
N GLU A 437 -12.12 10.87 -17.87
CA GLU A 437 -13.45 11.12 -17.28
C GLU A 437 -13.35 12.25 -16.24
N GLU A 438 -13.83 13.44 -16.58
CA GLU A 438 -14.11 14.49 -15.61
C GLU A 438 -15.21 14.02 -14.65
N MET A 439 -14.80 13.68 -13.43
CA MET A 439 -15.72 13.41 -12.33
C MET A 439 -16.40 14.72 -11.90
N PRO A 440 -17.73 14.82 -11.87
CA PRO A 440 -18.40 16.05 -11.44
C PRO A 440 -18.09 16.33 -9.96
N GLN A 441 -17.38 17.41 -9.70
CA GLN A 441 -17.16 17.93 -8.35
C GLN A 441 -18.43 18.62 -7.87
N GLU A 442 -19.03 18.08 -6.82
CA GLU A 442 -20.21 18.67 -6.18
C GLU A 442 -19.79 19.85 -5.29
N GLU A 443 -20.42 21.01 -5.48
CA GLU A 443 -20.06 22.29 -4.85
C GLU A 443 -20.12 22.22 -3.31
N GLN A 444 -18.97 22.28 -2.65
CA GLN A 444 -18.91 22.62 -1.22
C GLN A 444 -18.95 24.15 -1.07
N LYS A 445 -20.04 24.66 -0.48
CA LYS A 445 -20.16 26.08 -0.15
C LYS A 445 -19.17 26.48 0.95
N GLU A 446 -18.49 27.59 0.73
CA GLU A 446 -17.63 28.23 1.73
C GLU A 446 -18.42 28.63 2.99
N ASP A 447 -17.87 28.34 4.16
CA ASP A 447 -18.01 29.21 5.34
C ASP A 447 -16.59 29.54 5.84
N LYS A 448 -16.29 30.83 5.96
CA LYS A 448 -14.96 31.36 6.29
C LYS A 448 -14.85 31.61 7.79
N GLU A 449 -13.96 30.88 8.48
CA GLU A 449 -13.43 31.37 9.76
C GLU A 449 -11.98 30.92 10.06
N THR A 450 -11.07 31.89 9.95
CA THR A 450 -9.87 32.15 10.75
C THR A 450 -8.95 30.98 11.18
N GLN A 451 -7.77 30.88 10.57
CA GLN A 451 -6.63 30.11 11.10
C GLN A 451 -5.93 30.80 12.28
N PRO A 452 -5.16 30.04 13.07
CA PRO A 452 -3.74 30.37 13.20
C PRO A 452 -2.81 29.20 12.81
N GLU A 453 -2.02 29.46 11.75
CA GLU A 453 -0.59 29.21 11.55
C GLU A 453 0.20 28.12 12.35
N GLN A 454 1.09 27.44 11.61
CA GLN A 454 2.25 26.61 12.04
C GLN A 454 1.89 25.20 12.60
N ASN A 455 2.34 24.09 12.00
CA ASN A 455 3.75 23.76 11.76
C ASN A 455 3.93 22.70 10.65
N ASN A 456 5.00 22.78 9.85
CA ASN A 456 5.27 21.90 8.70
C ASN A 456 5.94 20.56 9.12
N GLY A 457 5.50 19.46 8.52
CA GLY A 457 6.08 18.11 8.71
C GLY A 457 6.15 17.35 7.39
N PHE A 458 7.11 17.69 6.54
CA PHE A 458 7.31 17.10 5.21
C PHE A 458 8.02 15.73 5.34
N SER A 459 7.33 14.63 5.02
CA SER A 459 7.88 13.27 5.19
C SER A 459 8.72 12.85 3.99
N LEU A 460 10.04 13.02 4.10
CA LEU A 460 11.03 12.59 3.11
C LEU A 460 11.28 11.07 3.24
N SER A 461 10.63 10.24 2.42
CA SER A 461 10.81 8.76 2.47
C SER A 461 10.65 8.05 1.12
N GLN A 462 10.94 8.74 0.00
CA GLN A 462 11.00 8.16 -1.35
C GLN A 462 12.17 8.78 -2.12
N ALA A 463 13.41 8.38 -1.79
CA ALA A 463 14.62 8.90 -2.44
C ALA A 463 15.90 8.03 -2.28
N ILE A 464 15.80 6.73 -1.99
CA ILE A 464 16.96 5.80 -2.01
C ILE A 464 16.50 4.42 -2.48
N GLU A 465 16.59 4.16 -3.78
CA GLU A 465 16.76 2.81 -4.39
C GLU A 465 16.87 2.98 -5.92
N ASP A 466 18.00 3.51 -6.37
CA ASP A 466 18.35 3.56 -7.80
C ASP A 466 19.87 3.80 -7.95
N LYS A 467 20.67 2.72 -7.79
CA LYS A 467 22.11 2.56 -8.16
C LYS A 467 22.80 1.38 -7.46
N VAL A 468 22.53 0.13 -7.87
CA VAL A 468 23.55 -0.96 -7.88
C VAL A 468 23.22 -1.95 -9.01
N GLU A 469 23.54 -1.61 -10.26
CA GLU A 469 23.56 -2.61 -11.34
C GLU A 469 24.67 -2.28 -12.36
N LYS A 470 25.89 -2.77 -12.07
CA LYS A 470 26.97 -2.94 -13.05
C LYS A 470 28.14 -3.74 -12.45
N MET A 471 28.79 -4.56 -13.29
CA MET A 471 29.89 -5.50 -12.97
C MET A 471 29.39 -6.68 -12.14
N THR A 472 29.31 -7.91 -12.67
CA THR A 472 30.44 -8.69 -13.21
C THR A 472 30.05 -9.69 -14.30
N ASP A 473 30.75 -9.68 -15.44
CA ASP A 473 31.02 -10.92 -16.19
C ASP A 473 32.12 -11.71 -15.45
N PRO A 474 32.11 -13.05 -15.52
CA PRO A 474 33.29 -13.68 -16.10
C PRO A 474 32.98 -14.85 -17.05
N ASP A 475 33.64 -14.75 -18.20
CA ASP A 475 33.99 -15.78 -19.17
C ASP A 475 34.50 -17.10 -18.53
N SER A 476 33.97 -18.25 -18.95
CA SER A 476 34.59 -19.59 -18.80
C SER A 476 33.88 -20.67 -19.64
N LYS A 477 34.52 -21.14 -20.72
CA LYS A 477 34.30 -22.47 -21.32
C LYS A 477 35.02 -23.56 -20.51
N PRO A 478 34.58 -24.84 -20.59
CA PRO A 478 35.16 -25.80 -21.56
C PRO A 478 34.09 -26.47 -22.45
N GLU A 479 34.36 -26.82 -23.72
CA GLU A 479 34.85 -28.15 -24.18
C GLU A 479 34.02 -29.33 -23.64
N GLN A 480 33.06 -29.86 -24.42
CA GLN A 480 33.21 -30.93 -25.42
C GLN A 480 33.60 -32.31 -24.84
N ASP A 481 32.63 -33.23 -24.78
CA ASP A 481 32.66 -34.45 -25.61
C ASP A 481 31.41 -35.34 -25.43
N ASN A 482 30.94 -35.93 -26.55
CA ASN A 482 30.15 -37.17 -26.71
C ASN A 482 28.84 -37.38 -25.86
N GLU A 483 27.83 -38.12 -26.29
CA GLU A 483 27.77 -39.21 -27.27
C GLU A 483 26.35 -39.35 -27.87
N ASN A 484 26.22 -40.02 -29.02
CA ASN A 484 24.93 -40.31 -29.67
C ASN A 484 24.00 -41.18 -28.82
N LYS A 485 22.68 -40.96 -28.94
CA LYS A 485 21.74 -42.08 -29.21
C LYS A 485 20.37 -41.64 -29.72
N ASP A 486 19.95 -42.28 -30.80
CA ASP A 486 18.61 -42.19 -31.38
C ASP A 486 17.52 -42.58 -30.38
N GLY A 487 16.43 -41.81 -30.37
CA GLY A 487 15.28 -41.96 -29.49
C GLY A 487 13.94 -41.73 -30.22
N ASN A 488 13.80 -42.30 -31.41
CA ASN A 488 12.57 -42.24 -32.20
C ASN A 488 11.37 -42.84 -31.43
N GLN A 489 10.36 -42.02 -31.11
CA GLN A 489 9.01 -42.51 -30.80
C GLN A 489 7.94 -41.40 -30.90
N GLN A 490 7.08 -41.52 -31.92
CA GLN A 490 5.76 -40.87 -31.92
C GLN A 490 4.83 -41.55 -30.91
N PRO A 491 4.03 -40.80 -30.13
CA PRO A 491 2.77 -41.29 -29.59
C PRO A 491 1.67 -41.13 -30.65
N GLN A 492 0.86 -42.17 -30.82
CA GLN A 492 -0.21 -42.23 -31.83
C GLN A 492 -1.43 -41.39 -31.42
N LYS A 493 -2.20 -40.92 -32.40
CA LYS A 493 -3.59 -40.52 -32.19
C LYS A 493 -4.42 -41.75 -31.79
N PRO A 494 -5.20 -41.73 -30.70
CA PRO A 494 -6.35 -42.61 -30.57
C PRO A 494 -7.47 -42.16 -31.52
N ALA A 495 -8.26 -43.12 -31.98
CA ALA A 495 -9.25 -42.95 -33.03
C ALA A 495 -10.64 -42.51 -32.51
N ASP A 496 -11.53 -42.29 -33.48
CA ASP A 496 -12.94 -41.99 -33.31
C ASP A 496 -13.68 -42.92 -32.35
N ASP A 497 -14.45 -42.34 -31.42
CA ASP A 497 -15.57 -43.03 -30.76
C ASP A 497 -16.83 -42.16 -30.91
N ALA A 498 -17.70 -42.58 -31.83
CA ALA A 498 -18.93 -41.88 -32.16
C ALA A 498 -20.07 -42.28 -31.20
N VAL A 499 -20.37 -41.42 -30.23
CA VAL A 499 -21.57 -41.57 -29.38
C VAL A 499 -22.77 -40.92 -30.07
N PRO A 500 -23.88 -41.64 -30.33
CA PRO A 500 -25.02 -41.12 -31.08
C PRO A 500 -25.86 -40.12 -30.26
N LEU A 501 -26.34 -39.06 -30.92
CA LEU A 501 -27.37 -38.16 -30.38
C LEU A 501 -28.64 -38.95 -30.03
N VAL A 502 -29.00 -38.98 -28.74
CA VAL A 502 -30.35 -39.36 -28.30
C VAL A 502 -31.18 -38.09 -28.14
N ASN A 503 -31.98 -37.77 -29.15
CA ASN A 503 -33.02 -36.74 -29.07
C ASN A 503 -34.12 -37.19 -28.11
N LEU A 504 -34.17 -36.59 -26.91
CA LEU A 504 -35.31 -36.68 -26.00
C LEU A 504 -36.24 -35.47 -26.21
N LEU A 505 -37.18 -35.62 -27.16
CA LEU A 505 -38.37 -34.76 -27.20
C LEU A 505 -39.29 -35.14 -26.03
N PRO A 506 -39.78 -34.17 -25.22
CA PRO A 506 -40.96 -34.40 -24.39
C PRO A 506 -42.24 -34.41 -25.27
N PRO A 507 -43.23 -35.25 -24.96
CA PRO A 507 -44.50 -35.32 -25.70
C PRO A 507 -45.41 -34.12 -25.41
N PRO A 508 -46.37 -33.80 -26.31
CA PRO A 508 -47.34 -32.74 -26.09
C PRO A 508 -48.42 -33.16 -25.08
N ASN A 509 -48.67 -32.32 -24.07
CA ASN A 509 -49.88 -32.43 -23.26
C ASN A 509 -51.04 -31.70 -23.95
N GLU A 510 -51.96 -32.47 -24.51
CA GLU A 510 -53.30 -32.00 -24.87
C GLU A 510 -54.25 -32.14 -23.68
N LYS A 511 -54.68 -30.99 -23.11
CA LYS A 511 -56.06 -30.63 -22.66
C LYS A 511 -56.07 -29.59 -21.55
#